data_AF-A0A537RES2-F1
#
_entry.id   AF-A0A537RES2-F1
#
_cell.length_a   1.000
_cell.length_b   1.000
_cell.length_c   1.000
_cell.angle_alpha   90.00
_cell.angle_beta   90.00
_cell.angle_gamma   90.00
#
_symmetry.space_group_name_H-M   'P 1'
#
loop_
_entity.id
_entity.type
_entity.pdbx_description
1 polymer ?
#
loop_
_entity_poly.entity_id
_entity_poly.type
_entity_poly.pdbx_seq_one_letter_code
_entity_poly.pdbx_strand_id
1 'polypeptide(L)'
;MRKFPSLKPGIWGAVIGAAAISVVGFSSLGWTLGSTAERMAKERAQTAVVDVLAPICVEKFQHQTDAATKLIEFKKVSSWDRRSFIEKGGWATMAGTDAPNSAVVSACAERLGSAL
;
A
#
# COMPACT_ATOMS: atom_id res chain seq x y z
N MET A 1 36.04 7.62 -39.45
CA MET A 1 35.78 7.73 -37.99
C MET A 1 36.30 9.08 -37.50
N ARG A 2 35.41 10.06 -37.29
CA ARG A 2 35.80 11.45 -37.03
C ARG A 2 36.13 11.61 -35.54
N LYS A 3 37.43 11.64 -35.19
CA LYS A 3 37.90 11.95 -33.83
C LYS A 3 37.73 13.46 -33.62
N PHE A 4 36.79 13.86 -32.76
CA PHE A 4 36.64 15.23 -32.29
C PHE A 4 37.36 15.39 -30.93
N PRO A 5 38.62 15.88 -30.89
CA PRO A 5 39.39 15.98 -29.65
C PRO A 5 38.80 16.98 -28.63
N SER A 6 38.01 17.95 -29.11
CA SER A 6 37.29 18.94 -28.27
C SER A 6 35.91 18.49 -27.77
N LEU A 7 35.41 17.32 -28.17
CA LEU A 7 34.14 16.82 -27.61
C LEU A 7 34.31 16.32 -26.16
N LYS A 8 35.55 15.93 -25.78
CA LYS A 8 35.86 15.42 -24.43
C LYS A 8 35.44 16.38 -23.30
N PRO A 9 35.82 17.67 -23.30
CA PRO A 9 35.37 18.61 -22.27
C PRO A 9 33.86 18.90 -22.35
N GLY A 10 33.26 18.92 -23.54
CA GLY A 10 31.82 19.12 -23.71
C GLY A 10 30.99 17.98 -23.12
N ILE A 11 31.42 16.73 -23.31
CA ILE A 11 30.77 15.55 -22.73
C ILE A 11 30.87 15.59 -21.20
N TRP A 12 32.03 15.95 -20.65
CA TRP A 12 32.21 16.09 -19.20
C TRP A 12 31.34 17.20 -18.60
N GLY A 13 31.22 18.34 -19.29
CA GLY A 13 30.30 19.42 -18.90
C GLY A 13 28.84 18.98 -18.92
N ALA A 14 28.41 18.23 -19.93
CA ALA A 14 27.06 17.69 -20.02
C ALA A 14 26.75 16.69 -18.89
N VAL A 15 27.70 15.83 -18.53
CA VAL A 15 27.54 14.89 -17.40
C VAL A 15 27.41 15.62 -16.08
N ILE A 16 28.25 16.62 -15.81
CA ILE A 16 28.17 17.42 -14.57
C ILE A 16 26.86 18.21 -14.53
N GLY A 17 26.46 18.83 -15.65
CA GLY A 17 25.21 19.57 -15.74
C GLY A 17 23.98 18.68 -15.51
N ALA A 18 23.94 17.51 -16.14
CA ALA A 18 22.87 16.54 -15.94
C ALA A 18 22.80 16.04 -14.49
N ALA A 19 23.95 15.78 -13.85
CA ALA A 19 24.01 15.40 -12.45
C ALA A 19 23.50 16.53 -11.53
N ALA A 20 23.93 17.77 -11.76
CA ALA A 20 23.48 18.92 -10.99
C ALA A 20 21.97 19.16 -11.12
N ILE A 21 21.43 19.12 -12.34
CA ILE A 21 19.98 19.28 -12.60
C ILE A 21 19.20 18.14 -11.96
N SER A 22 19.71 16.91 -12.01
CA SER A 22 19.07 15.77 -11.34
C SER A 22 19.02 16.00 -9.84
N VAL A 23 20.15 16.31 -9.19
CA VAL A 23 20.20 16.51 -7.73
C VAL A 23 19.26 17.64 -7.29
N VAL A 24 19.27 18.79 -7.97
CA VAL A 24 18.36 19.90 -7.64
C VAL A 24 16.90 19.52 -7.92
N GLY A 25 16.65 18.88 -9.06
CA GLY A 25 15.35 18.35 -9.47
C GLY A 25 14.72 17.43 -8.41
N PHE A 26 15.44 16.40 -8.00
CA PHE A 26 14.97 15.39 -7.05
C PHE A 26 14.95 15.87 -5.59
N SER A 27 15.77 16.87 -5.21
CA SER A 27 15.83 17.36 -3.82
C SER A 27 14.86 18.50 -3.51
N SER A 28 14.81 19.52 -4.38
CA SER A 28 14.14 20.79 -4.07
C SER A 28 12.97 21.10 -5.00
N LEU A 29 12.99 20.58 -6.23
CA LEU A 29 11.86 20.72 -7.16
C LEU A 29 10.85 19.57 -7.06
N GLY A 30 11.12 18.55 -6.24
CA GLY A 30 10.22 17.42 -6.04
C GLY A 30 10.01 16.58 -7.30
N TRP A 31 10.95 16.60 -8.25
CA TRP A 31 10.90 15.67 -9.38
C TRP A 31 10.97 14.24 -8.85
N THR A 32 10.03 13.42 -9.31
CA THR A 32 9.99 11.99 -9.04
C THR A 32 9.85 11.28 -10.38
N LEU A 33 10.56 10.17 -10.57
CA LEU A 33 10.33 9.33 -11.76
C LEU A 33 8.86 8.92 -11.81
N GLY A 34 8.24 8.94 -12.98
CA GLY A 34 6.83 8.54 -13.14
C GLY A 34 6.53 7.17 -12.53
N SER A 35 7.44 6.21 -12.69
CA SER A 35 7.33 4.88 -12.09
C SER A 35 7.41 4.88 -10.55
N THR A 36 8.20 5.77 -9.96
CA THR A 36 8.25 5.98 -8.51
C THR A 36 7.00 6.70 -8.02
N ALA A 37 6.51 7.69 -8.77
CA ALA A 37 5.27 8.40 -8.47
C ALA A 37 4.06 7.46 -8.49
N GLU A 38 3.95 6.58 -9.50
CA GLU A 38 2.90 5.57 -9.60
C GLU A 38 3.00 4.53 -8.47
N ARG A 39 4.21 4.06 -8.14
CA ARG A 39 4.42 3.16 -7.00
C ARG A 39 4.00 3.81 -5.68
N MET A 40 4.46 5.04 -5.42
CA MET A 40 4.09 5.79 -4.21
C MET A 40 2.60 6.08 -4.17
N ALA A 41 1.97 6.41 -5.29
CA ALA A 41 0.53 6.64 -5.37
C ALA A 41 -0.26 5.36 -5.06
N LYS A 42 0.14 4.22 -5.63
CA LYS A 42 -0.48 2.93 -5.36
C LYS A 42 -0.32 2.50 -3.91
N GLU A 43 0.87 2.66 -3.35
CA GLU A 43 1.15 2.34 -1.95
C GLU A 43 0.33 3.23 -1.00
N ARG A 44 0.34 4.55 -1.21
CA ARG A 44 -0.48 5.48 -0.42
C ARG A 44 -1.97 5.21 -0.55
N ALA A 45 -2.45 4.89 -1.75
CA ALA A 45 -3.85 4.53 -1.96
C ALA A 45 -4.21 3.22 -1.24
N GLN A 46 -3.34 2.21 -1.29
CA GLN A 46 -3.55 0.96 -0.56
C GLN A 46 -3.56 1.19 0.96
N THR A 47 -2.61 1.95 1.50
CA THR A 47 -2.57 2.27 2.93
C THR A 47 -3.79 3.07 3.36
N ALA A 48 -4.18 4.11 2.60
CA ALA A 48 -5.35 4.92 2.92
C ALA A 48 -6.65 4.10 2.88
N VAL A 49 -6.80 3.23 1.87
CA VAL A 49 -7.94 2.31 1.81
C VAL A 49 -7.92 1.35 2.99
N VAL A 50 -6.78 0.77 3.33
CA VAL A 50 -6.67 -0.13 4.49
C VAL A 50 -7.00 0.58 5.80
N ASP A 51 -6.51 1.80 6.00
CA ASP A 51 -6.69 2.52 7.26
C ASP A 51 -8.13 3.02 7.46
N VAL A 52 -8.85 3.33 6.38
CA VAL A 52 -10.28 3.69 6.44
C VAL A 52 -11.16 2.45 6.48
N LEU A 53 -10.81 1.40 5.75
CA LEU A 53 -11.68 0.25 5.55
C LEU A 53 -11.51 -0.83 6.63
N ALA A 54 -10.34 -0.93 7.26
CA ALA A 54 -10.14 -1.80 8.42
C ALA A 54 -11.06 -1.46 9.61
N PRO A 55 -11.20 -0.19 10.06
CA PRO A 55 -12.15 0.12 11.13
C PRO A 55 -13.61 -0.11 10.69
N ILE A 56 -13.95 0.10 9.42
CA ILE A 56 -15.28 -0.23 8.88
C ILE A 56 -15.53 -1.74 8.94
N CYS A 57 -14.54 -2.57 8.61
CA CYS A 57 -14.63 -4.03 8.73
C CYS A 57 -14.88 -4.46 10.18
N VAL A 58 -14.18 -3.84 11.14
CA VAL A 58 -14.38 -4.10 12.59
C VAL A 58 -15.79 -3.72 13.02
N GLU A 59 -16.28 -2.54 12.62
CA GLU A 59 -17.63 -2.09 12.95
C GLU A 59 -18.70 -3.01 12.34
N LYS A 60 -18.53 -3.39 11.05
CA LYS A 60 -19.40 -4.36 10.37
C LYS A 60 -19.40 -5.73 11.05
N PHE A 61 -18.26 -6.15 11.58
CA PHE A 61 -18.13 -7.38 12.35
C PHE A 61 -18.92 -7.28 13.67
N GLN A 62 -18.74 -6.19 14.41
CA GLN A 62 -19.39 -5.98 15.71
C GLN A 62 -20.91 -5.76 15.59
N HIS A 63 -21.36 -5.16 14.49
CA HIS A 63 -22.78 -4.88 14.26
C HIS A 63 -23.57 -6.10 13.76
N GLN A 64 -22.92 -7.28 13.65
CA GLN A 64 -23.59 -8.53 13.31
C GLN A 64 -24.35 -9.07 14.53
N THR A 65 -25.52 -9.66 14.28
CA THR A 65 -26.35 -10.28 15.32
C THR A 65 -25.64 -11.41 16.06
N ASP A 66 -24.64 -12.03 15.42
CA ASP A 66 -23.81 -13.12 15.96
C ASP A 66 -22.36 -12.69 16.26
N ALA A 67 -22.10 -11.38 16.38
CA ALA A 67 -20.74 -10.83 16.54
C ALA A 67 -19.98 -11.47 17.70
N ALA A 68 -20.64 -11.69 18.85
CA ALA A 68 -20.01 -12.28 20.02
C ALA A 68 -19.57 -13.74 19.77
N THR A 69 -20.42 -14.55 19.15
CA THR A 69 -20.12 -15.95 18.79
C THR A 69 -18.97 -16.01 17.79
N LYS A 70 -19.01 -15.15 16.76
CA LYS A 70 -17.96 -15.08 15.72
C LYS A 70 -16.64 -14.55 16.25
N LEU A 71 -16.64 -13.64 17.22
CA LEU A 71 -15.42 -13.20 17.92
C LEU A 71 -14.80 -14.34 18.73
N ILE A 72 -15.61 -15.16 19.39
CA ILE A 72 -15.12 -16.32 20.15
C ILE A 72 -14.54 -17.36 19.21
N GLU A 73 -15.18 -17.62 18.07
CA GLU A 73 -14.62 -18.47 17.01
C GLU A 73 -13.31 -17.88 16.49
N PHE A 74 -13.28 -16.59 16.16
CA PHE A 74 -12.09 -15.88 15.69
C PHE A 74 -10.91 -15.95 16.69
N LYS A 75 -11.19 -15.86 17.99
CA LYS A 75 -10.18 -16.03 19.06
C LYS A 75 -9.58 -17.43 19.07
N LYS A 76 -10.39 -18.45 18.79
CA LYS A 76 -9.99 -19.86 18.79
C LYS A 76 -9.19 -20.24 17.54
N VAL A 77 -9.39 -19.55 16.42
CA VAL A 77 -8.59 -19.77 15.22
C VAL A 77 -7.20 -19.14 15.35
N SER A 78 -6.23 -19.83 14.77
CA SER A 78 -4.83 -19.42 14.69
C SER A 78 -4.64 -18.16 13.85
N SER A 79 -3.51 -17.48 14.02
CA SER A 79 -3.19 -16.29 13.23
C SER A 79 -3.18 -16.54 11.71
N TRP A 80 -2.92 -17.77 11.26
CA TRP A 80 -2.95 -18.13 9.84
C TRP A 80 -4.37 -18.30 9.31
N ASP A 81 -5.30 -18.82 10.12
CA ASP A 81 -6.70 -19.02 9.72
C ASP A 81 -7.57 -17.77 9.93
N ARG A 82 -7.14 -16.82 10.77
CA ARG A 82 -7.85 -15.55 11.00
C ARG A 82 -8.12 -14.79 9.70
N ARG A 83 -7.15 -14.77 8.78
CA ARG A 83 -7.32 -14.12 7.47
C ARG A 83 -8.43 -14.79 6.66
N SER A 84 -8.38 -16.11 6.55
CA SER A 84 -9.39 -16.91 5.85
C SER A 84 -10.77 -16.80 6.51
N PHE A 85 -10.85 -16.62 7.82
CA PHE A 85 -12.10 -16.41 8.54
C PHE A 85 -12.74 -15.07 8.16
N ILE A 86 -11.96 -13.99 8.15
CA ILE A 86 -12.44 -12.65 7.75
C ILE A 86 -12.80 -12.60 6.26
N GLU A 87 -12.03 -13.29 5.41
CA GLU A 87 -12.28 -13.41 3.99
C GLU A 87 -13.60 -14.14 3.70
N LYS A 88 -13.82 -15.30 4.35
CA LYS A 88 -15.06 -16.08 4.23
C LYS A 88 -16.29 -15.35 4.78
N GLY A 89 -16.11 -14.52 5.81
CA GLY A 89 -17.20 -13.72 6.37
C GLY A 89 -17.53 -12.46 5.58
N GLY A 90 -16.69 -12.07 4.60
CA GLY A 90 -16.98 -10.97 3.69
C GLY A 90 -16.95 -9.58 4.33
N TRP A 91 -16.54 -9.43 5.59
CA TRP A 91 -16.53 -8.15 6.31
C TRP A 91 -15.50 -7.15 5.76
N ALA A 92 -14.47 -7.64 5.07
CA ALA A 92 -13.44 -6.85 4.40
C ALA A 92 -13.73 -6.58 2.91
N THR A 93 -14.87 -7.06 2.39
CA THR A 93 -15.29 -6.81 1.00
C THR A 93 -15.98 -5.45 0.93
N MET A 94 -15.53 -4.56 0.04
CA MET A 94 -16.19 -3.28 -0.18
C MET A 94 -17.54 -3.48 -0.89
N ALA A 95 -18.53 -2.66 -0.52
CA ALA A 95 -19.80 -2.61 -1.23
C ALA A 95 -19.56 -2.21 -2.70
N GLY A 96 -19.88 -3.12 -3.63
CA GLY A 96 -19.68 -2.93 -5.07
C GLY A 96 -18.45 -3.63 -5.67
N THR A 97 -17.69 -4.40 -4.88
CA THR A 97 -16.61 -5.26 -5.39
C THR A 97 -16.83 -6.72 -5.00
N ASP A 98 -16.67 -7.66 -5.93
CA ASP A 98 -16.85 -9.10 -5.67
C ASP A 98 -15.70 -9.73 -4.85
N ALA A 99 -14.53 -9.09 -4.80
CA ALA A 99 -13.34 -9.64 -4.13
C ALA A 99 -12.85 -8.73 -3.00
N PRO A 100 -12.64 -9.26 -1.78
CA PRO A 100 -12.02 -8.51 -0.70
C PRO A 100 -10.56 -8.20 -1.02
N ASN A 101 -10.12 -6.98 -0.69
CA ASN A 101 -8.71 -6.63 -0.81
C ASN A 101 -7.94 -7.36 0.29
N SER A 102 -7.00 -8.22 -0.11
CA SER A 102 -6.23 -9.05 0.82
C SER A 102 -5.53 -8.20 1.89
N ALA A 103 -5.07 -6.98 1.57
CA ALA A 103 -4.46 -6.07 2.54
C ALA A 103 -5.45 -5.58 3.61
N VAL A 104 -6.71 -5.36 3.23
CA VAL A 104 -7.80 -4.99 4.14
C VAL A 104 -8.17 -6.18 5.02
N VAL A 105 -8.24 -7.40 4.44
CA VAL A 105 -8.52 -8.63 5.20
C VAL A 105 -7.47 -8.85 6.28
N SER A 106 -6.18 -8.71 5.93
CA SER A 106 -5.08 -8.84 6.92
C SER A 106 -5.14 -7.76 7.98
N ALA A 107 -5.36 -6.50 7.59
CA ALA A 107 -5.45 -5.40 8.54
C ALA A 107 -6.67 -5.56 9.47
N CYS A 108 -7.83 -5.98 8.95
CA CYS A 108 -9.00 -6.23 9.78
C CYS A 108 -8.76 -7.38 10.76
N ALA A 109 -8.14 -8.48 10.31
CA ALA A 109 -7.75 -9.59 11.19
C ALA A 109 -6.75 -9.16 12.28
N GLU A 110 -5.81 -8.28 11.96
CA GLU A 110 -4.82 -7.74 12.90
C GLU A 110 -5.44 -6.75 13.89
N ARG A 111 -6.35 -5.87 13.43
CA ARG A 111 -7.11 -4.95 14.29
C ARG A 111 -8.04 -5.72 15.25
N LEU A 112 -8.75 -6.74 14.76
CA LEU A 112 -9.57 -7.62 15.60
C LEU A 112 -8.71 -8.46 16.57
N GLY A 113 -7.53 -8.90 16.13
CA GLY A 113 -6.60 -9.67 16.96
C GLY A 113 -5.86 -8.84 18.01
N SER A 114 -5.68 -7.53 17.77
CA SER A 114 -5.06 -6.59 18.70
C SER A 114 -6.06 -5.91 19.64
N ALA A 115 -7.34 -5.85 19.26
CA ALA A 115 -8.43 -5.35 20.10
C ALA A 115 -8.99 -6.40 21.09
N LEU A 116 -8.40 -7.60 21.16
CA LEU A 116 -8.89 -8.78 21.88
C LEU A 116 -7.90 -9.29 22.92
#